data_AF-A0A3D1FBE1-F1
#
_entry.id   AF-A0A3D1FBE1-F1
#
_cell.length_a   1.000
_cell.length_b   1.000
_cell.length_c   1.000
_cell.angle_alpha   90.00
_cell.angle_beta   90.00
_cell.angle_gamma   90.00
#
_symmetry.space_group_name_H-M   'P 1'
#
loop_
_entity.id
_entity.type
_entity.pdbx_description
1 polymer ?
#
loop_
_entity_poly.entity_id
_entity_poly.type
_entity_poly.pdbx_seq_one_letter_code
_entity_poly.pdbx_strand_id
1 'polypeptide(L)'
;VGGIGIMNIMLVAVTERTREIGLRKAIGAAEGDILMQFLCESVLLSLIGGGLGIGLGFFIAMLMVAIAGWAIQVSLFSILLASIFSFVVGVVFGLWPARQAARLNPIEALRYE
;
A
#
# COMPACT_ATOMS: atom_id res chain seq x y z
N VAL A 1 -9.32 1.87 -9.56
CA VAL A 1 -8.38 2.96 -9.95
C VAL A 1 -7.33 3.20 -8.87
N GLY A 2 -7.68 3.49 -7.61
CA GLY A 2 -6.69 3.74 -6.54
C GLY A 2 -5.66 2.61 -6.30
N GLY A 3 -6.08 1.34 -6.31
CA GLY A 3 -5.18 0.19 -6.13
C GLY A 3 -4.08 0.07 -7.20
N ILE A 4 -4.37 0.51 -8.43
CA ILE A 4 -3.37 0.52 -9.52
C ILE A 4 -2.26 1.53 -9.21
N GLY A 5 -2.60 2.66 -8.60
CA GLY A 5 -1.62 3.65 -8.15
C GLY A 5 -0.68 3.09 -7.08
N ILE A 6 -1.23 2.36 -6.10
CA ILE A 6 -0.43 1.68 -5.06
C ILE A 6 0.53 0.68 -5.70
N MET A 7 0.04 -0.14 -6.63
CA MET A 7 0.87 -1.09 -7.36
C MET A 7 2.01 -0.40 -8.12
N ASN A 8 1.72 0.68 -8.85
CA ASN A 8 2.73 1.41 -9.62
C ASN A 8 3.79 2.05 -8.72
N ILE A 9 3.39 2.71 -7.63
CA ILE A 9 4.32 3.29 -6.67
C ILE A 9 5.21 2.18 -6.08
N MET A 10 4.62 1.03 -5.75
CA MET A 10 5.37 -0.09 -5.20
C MET A 10 6.35 -0.70 -6.23
N LEU A 11 5.98 -0.77 -7.52
CA LEU A 11 6.90 -1.18 -8.58
C LEU A 11 8.09 -0.23 -8.69
N VAL A 12 7.83 1.08 -8.71
CA VAL A 12 8.88 2.09 -8.77
C VAL A 12 9.79 1.97 -7.53
N ALA A 13 9.23 1.85 -6.34
CA ALA A 13 9.99 1.67 -5.10
C ALA A 13 10.85 0.40 -5.11
N VAL A 14 10.36 -0.71 -5.67
CA VAL A 14 11.14 -1.94 -5.84
C VAL A 14 12.28 -1.72 -6.82
N THR A 15 12.03 -1.04 -7.93
CA THR A 15 13.09 -0.75 -8.92
C THR A 15 14.17 0.17 -8.37
N GLU A 16 13.82 1.21 -7.61
CA GLU A 16 14.78 2.12 -6.95
C GLU A 16 15.60 1.41 -5.87
N ARG A 17 14.98 0.48 -5.13
CA ARG A 17 15.64 -0.29 -4.05
C ARG A 17 16.24 -1.63 -4.51
N THR A 18 16.35 -1.87 -5.82
CA THR A 18 16.82 -3.15 -6.39
C THR A 18 18.16 -3.61 -5.79
N ARG A 19 19.14 -2.69 -5.71
CA ARG A 19 20.48 -2.99 -5.19
C ARG A 19 20.48 -3.33 -3.70
N GLU A 20 19.66 -2.66 -2.90
CA GLU A 20 19.50 -2.96 -1.47
C GLU A 20 18.89 -4.35 -1.25
N ILE A 21 17.88 -4.70 -2.05
CA ILE A 21 17.24 -6.03 -2.01
C ILE A 21 18.26 -7.11 -2.41
N GLY A 22 19.05 -6.85 -3.45
CA GLY A 22 20.13 -7.72 -3.90
C GLY A 22 21.18 -7.97 -2.83
N LEU A 23 21.61 -6.91 -2.13
CA LEU A 23 22.53 -6.99 -1.00
C LEU A 23 21.95 -7.84 0.15
N ARG A 24 20.68 -7.63 0.53
CA ARG A 24 20.01 -8.42 1.58
C ARG A 24 19.94 -9.91 1.22
N LYS A 25 19.64 -10.25 -0.04
CA LYS A 25 19.62 -11.65 -0.48
C LYS A 25 21.02 -12.26 -0.57
N ALA A 26 22.02 -11.48 -0.97
CA ALA A 26 23.41 -11.97 -1.03
C ALA A 26 23.97 -12.33 0.35
N ILE A 27 23.50 -11.67 1.41
CA ILE A 27 23.83 -12.01 2.81
C ILE A 27 22.91 -13.08 3.42
N GLY A 28 22.00 -13.68 2.63
CA GLY A 28 21.19 -14.83 3.04
C GLY A 28 19.74 -14.54 3.43
N ALA A 29 19.18 -13.36 3.15
CA ALA A 29 17.75 -13.11 3.37
C ALA A 29 16.89 -14.02 2.46
N ALA A 30 15.87 -14.65 3.04
CA ALA A 30 14.97 -15.50 2.28
C ALA A 30 14.02 -14.65 1.42
N GLU A 31 13.48 -15.24 0.34
CA GLU A 31 12.45 -14.58 -0.47
C GLU A 31 11.24 -14.17 0.38
N GLY A 32 10.90 -14.99 1.39
CA GLY A 32 9.81 -14.72 2.34
C GLY A 32 10.02 -13.45 3.16
N ASP A 33 11.27 -13.14 3.54
CA ASP A 33 11.58 -11.94 4.35
C ASP A 33 11.33 -10.67 3.52
N ILE A 34 11.78 -10.68 2.27
CA ILE A 34 11.58 -9.57 1.33
C ILE A 34 10.09 -9.42 1.00
N LEU A 35 9.40 -10.54 0.76
CA LEU A 35 7.96 -10.53 0.48
C LEU A 35 7.17 -9.92 1.64
N MET A 36 7.44 -10.34 2.88
CA MET A 36 6.74 -9.84 4.06
C MET A 36 7.04 -8.37 4.33
N GLN A 37 8.26 -7.90 4.06
CA GLN A 37 8.61 -6.49 4.19
C GLN A 37 7.76 -5.61 3.26
N PHE A 38 7.72 -5.92 1.97
CA PHE A 38 6.97 -5.12 1.00
C PHE A 38 5.46 -5.25 1.14
N LEU A 39 4.96 -6.44 1.54
CA LEU A 39 3.55 -6.61 1.90
C LEU A 39 3.17 -5.75 3.11
N CYS A 40 4.01 -5.72 4.14
CA CYS A 40 3.79 -4.87 5.30
C CYS A 40 3.78 -3.38 4.92
N GLU A 41 4.72 -2.94 4.07
CA GLU A 41 4.76 -1.56 3.56
C GLU A 41 3.47 -1.21 2.78
N SER A 42 2.99 -2.12 1.93
CA SER A 42 1.74 -1.95 1.17
C SER A 42 0.51 -1.87 2.07
N VAL A 43 0.44 -2.73 3.10
CA VAL A 43 -0.66 -2.74 4.08
C VAL A 43 -0.64 -1.47 4.92
N LEU A 44 0.53 -1.06 5.41
CA LEU A 44 0.68 0.17 6.19
C LEU A 44 0.25 1.40 5.38
N LEU A 45 0.68 1.51 4.12
CA LEU A 45 0.24 2.58 3.22
C LEU A 45 -1.29 2.59 3.05
N SER A 46 -1.90 1.42 2.93
CA SER A 46 -3.35 1.28 2.75
C SER A 46 -4.14 1.58 4.02
N LEU A 47 -3.59 1.26 5.19
CA LEU A 47 -4.18 1.60 6.48
C LEU A 47 -4.07 3.10 6.78
N ILE A 48 -2.92 3.71 6.53
CA ILE A 48 -2.71 5.15 6.70
C ILE A 48 -3.59 5.92 5.71
N GLY A 49 -3.57 5.54 4.44
CA GLY A 49 -4.42 6.15 3.42
C GLY A 49 -5.91 5.97 3.71
N GLY A 50 -6.33 4.80 4.17
CA GLY A 50 -7.70 4.52 4.58
C GLY A 50 -8.13 5.37 5.78
N GLY A 51 -7.29 5.45 6.82
CA GLY A 51 -7.54 6.27 8.01
C GLY A 51 -7.63 7.76 7.69
N LEU A 52 -6.69 8.28 6.89
CA LEU A 52 -6.74 9.67 6.41
C LEU A 52 -7.96 9.93 5.54
N GLY A 53 -8.33 8.99 4.66
CA GLY A 53 -9.53 9.07 3.83
C GLY A 53 -10.82 9.13 4.65
N ILE A 54 -10.94 8.33 5.71
CA ILE A 54 -12.07 8.37 6.63
C ILE A 54 -12.13 9.70 7.37
N GLY A 55 -10.98 10.17 7.89
CA GLY A 55 -10.90 11.45 8.59
C GLY A 55 -11.28 12.64 7.70
N LEU A 56 -10.74 12.69 6.49
CA LEU A 56 -11.08 13.72 5.49
C LEU A 56 -12.53 13.63 5.05
N GLY A 57 -13.06 12.42 4.84
CA GLY A 57 -14.47 12.21 4.49
C GLY A 57 -15.42 12.72 5.57
N PHE A 58 -15.10 12.46 6.84
CA PHE A 58 -15.87 12.98 7.97
C PHE A 58 -15.79 14.51 8.08
N PHE A 59 -14.60 15.07 7.89
CA PHE A 59 -14.40 16.53 7.89
C PHE A 59 -15.21 17.23 6.80
N ILE A 60 -15.18 16.71 5.57
CA ILE A 60 -15.96 17.23 4.43
C ILE A 60 -17.46 17.09 4.70
N ALA A 61 -17.90 15.96 5.26
CA ALA A 61 -19.31 15.77 5.62
C ALA A 61 -19.80 16.82 6.62
N MET A 62 -19.03 17.08 7.69
CA MET A 62 -19.36 18.15 8.65
C MET A 62 -19.39 19.54 8.01
N LEU A 63 -18.43 19.83 7.13
CA LEU A 63 -18.36 21.12 6.42
C LEU A 63 -19.59 21.33 5.52
N MET A 64 -20.03 20.28 4.82
CA MET A 64 -21.23 20.32 3.97
C MET A 64 -22.52 20.48 4.78
N VAL A 65 -22.62 19.86 5.96
CA VAL A 65 -23.75 20.09 6.87
C VAL A 65 -23.79 21.56 7.32
N ALA A 66 -22.62 22.14 7.67
CA ALA A 66 -22.53 23.51 8.15
C ALA A 66 -22.84 24.56 7.07
N ILE A 67 -22.46 24.32 5.81
CA ILE A 67 -22.62 25.31 4.72
C ILE A 67 -23.94 25.12 3.96
N ALA A 68 -24.30 23.89 3.63
CA ALA A 68 -25.45 23.59 2.75
C ALA A 68 -26.69 23.11 3.51
N GLY A 69 -26.59 22.86 4.83
CA GLY A 69 -27.70 22.36 5.65
C GLY A 69 -28.11 20.92 5.32
N TRP A 70 -27.26 20.15 4.63
CA TRP A 70 -27.57 18.77 4.25
C TRP A 70 -27.48 17.84 5.46
N ALA A 71 -28.48 16.97 5.62
CA ALA A 71 -28.45 15.91 6.63
C ALA A 71 -27.60 14.73 6.14
N ILE A 72 -26.27 14.82 6.31
CA ILE A 72 -25.35 13.74 5.95
C ILE A 72 -25.21 12.79 7.15
N GLN A 73 -25.61 11.52 6.97
CA GLN A 73 -25.42 10.47 7.96
C GLN A 73 -24.28 9.54 7.54
N VAL A 74 -23.22 9.51 8.35
CA VAL A 74 -22.10 8.58 8.18
C VAL A 74 -22.37 7.33 9.00
N SER A 75 -22.69 6.22 8.33
CA SER A 75 -22.93 4.93 9.00
C SER A 75 -21.61 4.23 9.34
N LEU A 76 -21.55 3.66 10.55
CA LEU A 76 -20.42 2.84 11.01
C LEU A 76 -20.19 1.62 10.09
N PHE A 77 -21.26 1.07 9.51
CA PHE A 77 -21.18 -0.03 8.56
C PHE A 77 -20.41 0.36 7.30
N SER A 78 -20.66 1.56 6.77
CA SER A 78 -19.95 2.07 5.59
C SER A 78 -18.46 2.30 5.86
N ILE A 79 -18.12 2.78 7.07
CA ILE A 79 -16.73 2.96 7.49
C ILE A 79 -16.01 1.60 7.54
N LEU A 80 -16.62 0.61 8.19
CA LEU A 80 -16.07 -0.74 8.29
C LEU A 80 -15.89 -1.39 6.93
N LEU A 81 -16.91 -1.31 6.07
CA LEU A 81 -16.87 -1.86 4.72
C LEU A 81 -15.77 -1.20 3.88
N ALA A 82 -15.65 0.13 3.93
CA ALA A 82 -14.60 0.87 3.23
C ALA A 82 -13.20 0.52 3.76
N SER A 83 -13.06 0.33 5.07
CA SER A 83 -11.79 -0.04 5.71
C SER A 83 -11.33 -1.43 5.30
N ILE A 84 -12.23 -2.42 5.33
CA ILE A 84 -11.96 -3.79 4.87
C ILE A 84 -11.61 -3.78 3.39
N PHE A 85 -12.38 -3.04 2.58
CA PHE A 85 -12.10 -2.92 1.15
C PHE A 85 -10.72 -2.31 0.87
N SER A 86 -10.35 -1.23 1.58
CA SER A 86 -9.02 -0.61 1.46
C SER A 86 -7.90 -1.59 1.82
N PHE A 87 -8.07 -2.35 2.90
CA PHE A 87 -7.12 -3.38 3.31
C PHE A 87 -6.94 -4.47 2.24
N VAL A 88 -8.05 -5.02 1.73
CA VAL A 88 -8.02 -6.04 0.68
C VAL A 88 -7.34 -5.52 -0.58
N VAL A 89 -7.66 -4.30 -1.01
CA VAL A 89 -7.01 -3.65 -2.16
C VAL A 89 -5.51 -3.51 -1.92
N GLY A 90 -5.10 -3.05 -0.74
CA GLY A 90 -3.70 -2.92 -0.36
C GLY A 90 -2.92 -4.24 -0.46
N VAL A 91 -3.49 -5.31 0.07
CA VAL A 91 -2.89 -6.65 0.02
C VAL A 91 -2.81 -7.16 -1.42
N VAL A 92 -3.91 -7.11 -2.17
CA VAL A 92 -3.97 -7.67 -3.53
C VAL A 92 -3.02 -6.94 -4.47
N PHE A 93 -3.01 -5.61 -4.47
CA PHE A 93 -2.18 -4.82 -5.36
C PHE A 93 -0.71 -4.73 -4.90
N GLY A 94 -0.43 -4.92 -3.60
CA GLY A 94 0.94 -5.02 -3.07
C GLY A 94 1.59 -6.39 -3.28
N LEU A 95 0.79 -7.46 -3.39
CA LEU A 95 1.31 -8.83 -3.49
C LEU A 95 2.15 -9.07 -4.75
N TRP A 96 1.72 -8.56 -5.90
CA TRP A 96 2.43 -8.74 -7.15
C TRP A 96 3.82 -8.07 -7.15
N PRO A 97 3.97 -6.76 -6.86
CA PRO A 97 5.28 -6.12 -6.78
C PRO A 97 6.16 -6.68 -5.66
N ALA A 98 5.58 -7.04 -4.51
CA ALA A 98 6.33 -7.68 -3.42
C ALA A 98 6.91 -9.04 -3.83
N ARG A 99 6.15 -9.85 -4.59
CA ARG A 99 6.66 -11.10 -5.18
C ARG A 99 7.75 -10.86 -6.21
N GLN A 100 7.62 -9.81 -7.03
CA GLN A 100 8.66 -9.43 -7.99
C GLN A 100 9.97 -9.09 -7.28
N ALA A 101 9.91 -8.27 -6.22
CA ALA A 101 11.07 -7.94 -5.37
C ALA A 101 11.69 -9.20 -4.73
N ALA A 102 10.85 -10.08 -4.19
CA ALA A 102 11.27 -11.32 -3.55
C ALA A 102 11.96 -12.30 -4.50
N ARG A 103 11.74 -12.21 -5.82
CA ARG A 103 12.36 -13.08 -6.84
C ARG A 103 13.53 -12.47 -7.62
N LEU A 104 13.93 -11.23 -7.33
CA LEU A 104 15.14 -10.63 -7.90
C LEU A 104 16.39 -11.49 -7.64
N ASN A 105 17.16 -11.81 -8.69
CA ASN A 105 18.43 -12.49 -8.54
C ASN A 105 19.47 -11.55 -7.92
N PRO A 106 20.17 -11.93 -6.83
CA PRO A 106 21.14 -11.06 -6.17
C PRO A 106 22.31 -10.66 -7.10
N ILE A 107 22.73 -11.56 -7.98
CA ILE A 107 23.81 -11.30 -8.95
C ILE A 107 23.37 -10.23 -9.97
N GLU A 108 22.16 -10.32 -10.51
CA GLU A 108 21.62 -9.32 -11.44
C GLU A 108 21.38 -7.98 -10.74
N ALA A 109 20.85 -8.01 -9.52
CA ALA A 109 20.57 -6.81 -8.72
C ALA A 109 21.82 -6.03 -8.32
N LEU A 110 22.98 -6.69 -8.19
CA LEU A 110 24.28 -6.06 -7.90
C LEU A 110 25.01 -5.58 -9.15
N ARG A 111 24.63 -6.10 -10.32
CA ARG A 111 25.21 -5.76 -11.63
C ARG A 111 24.46 -4.62 -12.33
N TYR A 112 23.34 -4.20 -11.76
CA TYR A 112 22.60 -3.00 -12.15
C TYR A 112 23.45 -1.76 -11.83
N GLU A 113 23.86 -1.04 -12.89
CA GLU A 113 24.18 0.41 -12.82
C GLU A 113 22.88 1.22 -12.87
#